data_AF-A0A6P8EQN8-F1
#
_entry.id   AF-A0A6P8EQN8-F1
#
_cell.length_a   1.000
_cell.length_b   1.000
_cell.length_c   1.000
_cell.angle_alpha   90.00
_cell.angle_beta   90.00
_cell.angle_gamma   90.00
#
_symmetry.space_group_name_H-M   'P 1'
#
loop_
_entity.id
_entity.type
_entity.pdbx_description
1 polymer ?
#
loop_
_entity_poly.entity_id
_entity_poly.type
_entity_poly.pdbx_seq_one_letter_code
_entity_poly.pdbx_strand_id
1 'polypeptide(L)'
;MLLKWCKLHSICPLCGEWRREILRHHTNPSAVVNWGNCRPWLWSVEHWEVAKAFMPRGQADVTRVEQCDAAALLNLLHFCDHFGYMDQRLAREVIRCRNELMHSCEMRVSAQWMQRYQRSLEQLLQALQHVPDVATTRQHIQETLSIDWSIHVPGVDRVDGSEVKEIELESISQWEAELLRERLHRLLVCAGQEERLSPEDLQSCQSLSAFLQNQEDLKELFKEELQTLHAMEDGLQKTTEGIQKTETDIRQSSTLDRDKQDRD
;
A
#
# COMPACT_ATOMS: atom_id res chain seq x y z
N MET A 1 -32.67 -4.05 20.96
CA MET A 1 -32.05 -3.36 22.11
C MET A 1 -32.49 -1.89 22.13
N LEU A 2 -33.71 -1.65 22.61
CA LEU A 2 -34.40 -0.35 22.62
C LEU A 2 -34.46 0.19 24.05
N LEU A 3 -33.34 0.65 24.61
CA LEU A 3 -33.30 1.21 25.96
C LEU A 3 -32.33 2.39 26.03
N LYS A 4 -32.83 3.61 25.77
CA LYS A 4 -32.41 4.90 26.38
C LYS A 4 -33.16 6.14 25.83
N TRP A 5 -34.34 5.97 25.24
CA TRP A 5 -35.15 7.07 24.66
C TRP A 5 -36.32 7.55 25.54
N CYS A 6 -36.34 7.23 26.84
CA CYS A 6 -37.34 7.78 27.76
C CYS A 6 -36.75 8.96 28.55
N LYS A 7 -37.24 10.19 28.29
CA LYS A 7 -37.47 11.31 29.27
C LYS A 7 -37.21 12.75 28.79
N LEU A 8 -37.08 13.05 27.49
CA LEU A 8 -37.11 14.45 27.02
C LEU A 8 -38.53 14.99 26.74
N HIS A 9 -39.58 14.23 27.04
CA HIS A 9 -40.93 14.59 26.62
C HIS A 9 -41.62 15.71 27.43
N SER A 10 -41.14 16.18 28.59
CA SER A 10 -41.83 17.30 29.28
C SER A 10 -41.23 17.96 30.53
N ILE A 11 -40.10 17.52 31.13
CA ILE A 11 -39.90 17.82 32.57
C ILE A 11 -38.91 18.96 32.87
N CYS A 12 -37.95 19.28 31.99
CA CYS A 12 -36.98 20.36 32.25
C CYS A 12 -37.30 21.60 31.39
N PRO A 13 -37.73 22.72 32.01
CA PRO A 13 -37.99 23.98 31.29
C PRO A 13 -36.77 24.45 30.48
N LEU A 14 -35.56 24.37 31.05
CA LEU A 14 -34.32 24.76 30.40
C LEU A 14 -34.00 23.89 29.17
N CYS A 15 -34.17 22.57 29.25
CA CYS A 15 -33.97 21.71 28.09
C CYS A 15 -34.99 22.01 26.97
N GLY A 16 -36.22 22.40 27.34
CA GLY A 16 -37.24 22.85 26.40
C GLY A 16 -36.89 24.17 25.72
N GLU A 17 -36.32 25.12 26.46
CA GLU A 17 -35.82 26.39 25.93
C GLU A 17 -34.66 26.18 24.95
N TRP A 18 -33.63 25.44 25.36
CA TRP A 18 -32.51 25.11 24.48
C TRP A 18 -32.96 24.38 23.21
N ARG A 19 -33.90 23.44 23.31
CA ARG A 19 -34.47 22.78 22.14
C ARG A 19 -35.14 23.78 21.19
N ARG A 20 -35.93 24.71 21.72
CA ARG A 20 -36.57 25.75 20.90
C ARG A 20 -35.52 26.62 20.23
N GLU A 21 -34.47 27.00 20.96
CA GLU A 21 -33.39 27.84 20.44
C GLU A 21 -32.60 27.15 19.33
N ILE A 22 -32.19 25.89 19.55
CA ILE A 22 -31.50 25.09 18.53
C ILE A 22 -32.35 24.95 17.27
N LEU A 23 -33.66 24.69 17.40
CA LEU A 23 -34.56 24.58 16.26
C LEU A 23 -34.79 25.92 15.56
N ARG A 24 -34.89 27.01 16.32
CA ARG A 24 -35.11 28.36 15.81
C ARG A 24 -33.96 28.82 14.93
N HIS A 25 -32.73 28.52 15.35
CA HIS A 25 -31.50 28.94 14.69
C HIS A 25 -31.01 27.94 13.63
N HIS A 26 -31.72 26.83 13.43
CA HIS A 26 -31.37 25.84 12.41
C HIS A 26 -31.75 26.33 11.01
N THR A 27 -30.76 26.58 10.13
CA THR A 27 -30.99 27.12 8.78
C THR A 27 -31.68 26.16 7.82
N ASN A 28 -31.71 24.87 8.15
CA ASN A 28 -32.45 23.86 7.39
C ASN A 28 -33.62 23.29 8.22
N PRO A 29 -34.87 23.71 7.97
CA PRO A 29 -36.04 23.24 8.72
C PRO A 29 -36.36 21.75 8.58
N SER A 30 -35.89 21.11 7.49
CA SER A 30 -36.10 19.68 7.23
C SER A 30 -34.92 18.80 7.69
N ALA A 31 -33.85 19.40 8.21
CA ALA A 31 -32.73 18.64 8.74
C ALA A 31 -33.11 17.90 10.04
N VAL A 32 -32.63 16.67 10.14
CA VAL A 32 -32.78 15.87 11.35
C VAL A 32 -31.80 16.39 12.41
N VAL A 33 -32.34 16.91 13.51
CA VAL A 33 -31.54 17.18 14.71
C VAL A 33 -31.32 15.88 15.48
N ASN A 34 -30.05 15.58 15.75
CA ASN A 34 -29.59 14.30 16.28
C ASN A 34 -29.56 14.34 17.82
N TRP A 35 -30.74 14.50 18.43
CA TRP A 35 -30.89 14.62 19.88
C TRP A 35 -30.25 13.48 20.68
N GLY A 36 -30.22 12.26 20.11
CA GLY A 36 -29.62 11.09 20.74
C GLY A 36 -28.10 11.16 20.91
N ASN A 37 -27.42 12.09 20.24
CA ASN A 37 -25.97 12.29 20.39
C ASN A 37 -25.62 13.10 21.64
N CYS A 38 -26.57 13.85 22.19
CA CYS A 38 -26.30 14.92 23.13
C CYS A 38 -26.65 14.51 24.56
N ARG A 39 -26.02 15.19 25.52
CA ARG A 39 -26.38 15.15 26.93
C ARG A 39 -26.92 16.52 27.35
N PRO A 40 -28.26 16.74 27.32
CA PRO A 40 -28.82 18.08 27.52
C PRO A 40 -28.45 18.76 28.83
N TRP A 41 -28.22 17.99 29.90
CA TRP A 41 -27.76 18.53 31.20
C TRP A 41 -26.34 19.08 31.17
N LEU A 42 -25.58 18.86 30.09
CA LEU A 42 -24.23 19.39 29.91
C LEU A 42 -24.20 20.62 29.00
N TRP A 43 -25.29 21.04 28.35
CA TRP A 43 -25.26 22.15 27.38
C TRP A 43 -24.75 23.48 27.93
N SER A 44 -24.93 23.74 29.24
CA SER A 44 -24.48 24.98 29.89
C SER A 44 -23.01 24.99 30.29
N VAL A 45 -22.35 23.83 30.29
CA VAL A 45 -20.95 23.67 30.73
C VAL A 45 -20.05 23.16 29.61
N GLU A 46 -20.60 22.31 28.74
CA GLU A 46 -19.91 21.65 27.66
C GLU A 46 -20.55 22.07 26.33
N HIS A 47 -20.14 23.22 25.79
CA HIS A 47 -20.77 23.81 24.60
C HIS A 47 -20.75 22.87 23.38
N TRP A 48 -19.77 21.97 23.30
CA TRP A 48 -19.68 20.98 22.22
C TRP A 48 -20.83 19.97 22.22
N GLU A 49 -21.51 19.74 23.36
CA GLU A 49 -22.72 18.91 23.44
C GLU A 49 -23.90 19.52 22.66
N VAL A 50 -23.89 20.84 22.44
CA VAL A 50 -24.84 21.49 21.51
C VAL A 50 -24.47 21.16 20.07
N ALA A 51 -23.18 21.22 19.73
CA ALA A 51 -22.70 20.94 18.38
C ALA A 51 -23.03 19.51 17.91
N LYS A 52 -23.02 18.53 18.83
CA LYS A 52 -23.42 17.14 18.54
C LYS A 52 -24.83 17.00 17.98
N ALA A 53 -25.74 17.92 18.30
CA ALA A 53 -27.12 17.90 17.81
C ALA A 53 -27.16 18.07 16.28
N PHE A 54 -26.17 18.75 15.72
CA PHE A 54 -26.02 19.00 14.29
C PHE A 54 -25.26 17.88 13.56
N MET A 55 -24.73 16.88 14.28
CA MET A 55 -23.86 15.86 13.71
C MET A 55 -24.66 14.62 13.24
N PRO A 56 -24.62 14.27 11.95
CA PRO A 56 -25.20 13.01 11.47
C PRO A 56 -24.36 11.80 11.90
N ARG A 57 -25.02 10.68 12.18
CA ARG A 57 -24.41 9.34 12.43
C ARG A 57 -23.57 9.19 13.72
N GLY A 58 -24.07 9.70 14.84
CA GLY A 58 -23.79 9.13 16.18
C GLY A 58 -22.43 9.43 16.82
N GLN A 59 -22.43 10.15 17.96
CA GLN A 59 -21.30 10.23 18.92
C GLN A 59 -21.82 10.19 20.38
N ALA A 60 -22.91 9.45 20.62
CA ALA A 60 -23.63 9.46 21.90
C ALA A 60 -22.78 9.01 23.11
N ASP A 61 -21.83 8.11 22.86
CA ASP A 61 -20.96 7.54 23.89
C ASP A 61 -19.70 8.37 24.12
N VAL A 62 -19.36 9.29 23.22
CA VAL A 62 -18.17 10.14 23.39
C VAL A 62 -18.46 11.25 24.39
N THR A 63 -17.54 11.40 25.34
CA THR A 63 -17.72 12.28 26.51
C THR A 63 -16.76 13.45 26.54
N ARG A 64 -15.80 13.48 25.62
CA ARG A 64 -14.70 14.42 25.61
C ARG A 64 -14.48 14.98 24.21
N VAL A 65 -14.18 16.26 24.12
CA VAL A 65 -13.96 16.94 22.83
C VAL A 65 -12.76 16.37 22.09
N GLU A 66 -11.73 15.92 22.81
CA GLU A 66 -10.49 15.36 22.22
C GLU A 66 -10.70 13.98 21.59
N GLN A 67 -11.81 13.32 21.90
CA GLN A 67 -12.16 11.99 21.39
C GLN A 67 -13.07 12.05 20.17
N CYS A 68 -13.50 13.25 19.77
CA CYS A 68 -14.35 13.47 18.61
C CYS A 68 -13.59 14.18 17.51
N ASP A 69 -14.00 13.91 16.27
CA ASP A 69 -13.57 14.70 15.14
C ASP A 69 -14.33 16.04 15.08
N ALA A 70 -13.84 16.98 14.27
CA ALA A 70 -14.40 18.33 14.20
C ALA A 70 -15.78 18.42 13.50
N ALA A 71 -16.35 17.31 13.06
CA ALA A 71 -17.57 17.33 12.25
C ALA A 71 -18.78 17.93 12.97
N ALA A 72 -18.94 17.73 14.27
CA ALA A 72 -20.03 18.35 15.03
C ALA A 72 -19.97 19.89 14.97
N LEU A 73 -18.78 20.45 15.20
CA LEU A 73 -18.55 21.90 15.13
C LEU A 73 -18.74 22.43 13.71
N LEU A 74 -18.20 21.73 12.70
CA LEU A 74 -18.36 22.15 11.31
C LEU A 74 -19.82 22.13 10.87
N ASN A 75 -20.60 21.12 11.27
CA ASN A 75 -22.03 21.06 10.98
C ASN A 75 -22.81 22.17 11.71
N LEU A 76 -22.45 22.48 12.96
CA LEU A 76 -23.01 23.61 13.69
C LEU A 76 -22.76 24.93 12.93
N LEU A 77 -21.51 25.20 12.51
CA LEU A 77 -21.17 26.38 11.71
C LEU A 77 -21.95 26.44 10.39
N HIS A 78 -22.22 25.27 9.79
CA HIS A 78 -22.93 25.19 8.52
C HIS A 78 -24.44 25.42 8.63
N PHE A 79 -25.05 24.90 9.70
CA PHE A 79 -26.51 24.82 9.83
C PHE A 79 -27.10 25.76 10.88
N CYS A 80 -26.30 26.63 11.50
CA CYS A 80 -26.77 27.60 12.50
C CYS A 80 -26.61 29.04 12.00
N ASP A 81 -27.69 29.82 12.04
CA ASP A 81 -27.72 31.22 11.58
C ASP A 81 -27.03 32.20 12.53
N HIS A 82 -26.71 31.81 13.78
CA HIS A 82 -25.82 32.59 14.66
C HIS A 82 -24.44 32.83 14.02
N PHE A 83 -24.02 31.92 13.14
CA PHE A 83 -22.79 32.05 12.35
C PHE A 83 -23.02 32.69 10.99
N GLY A 84 -24.18 33.32 10.76
CA GLY A 84 -24.54 33.97 9.50
C GLY A 84 -23.65 35.16 9.10
N TYR A 85 -22.77 35.60 10.01
CA TYR A 85 -21.71 36.56 9.67
C TYR A 85 -20.61 35.96 8.77
N MET A 86 -20.52 34.63 8.70
CA MET A 86 -19.59 33.88 7.85
C MET A 86 -20.35 33.28 6.66
N ASP A 87 -19.67 33.17 5.50
CA ASP A 87 -20.17 32.32 4.42
C ASP A 87 -20.16 30.84 4.84
N GLN A 88 -21.34 30.29 5.11
CA GLN A 88 -21.55 28.89 5.51
C GLN A 88 -21.03 27.87 4.47
N ARG A 89 -20.76 28.30 3.24
CA ARG A 89 -20.11 27.47 2.22
C ARG A 89 -18.67 27.10 2.60
N LEU A 90 -18.00 27.92 3.41
CA LEU A 90 -16.64 27.64 3.90
C LEU A 90 -16.63 26.41 4.79
N ALA A 91 -17.54 26.34 5.77
CA ALA A 91 -17.72 25.16 6.62
C ALA A 91 -18.11 23.93 5.79
N ARG A 92 -19.01 24.09 4.81
CA ARG A 92 -19.42 23.01 3.89
C ARG A 92 -18.25 22.44 3.09
N GLU A 93 -17.37 23.29 2.59
CA GLU A 93 -16.20 22.87 1.81
C GLU A 93 -15.23 22.04 2.66
N VAL A 94 -14.95 22.48 3.90
CA VAL A 94 -14.12 21.73 4.85
C VAL A 94 -14.77 20.40 5.24
N ILE A 95 -16.09 20.36 5.46
CA ILE A 95 -16.83 19.11 5.67
C ILE A 95 -16.66 18.17 4.47
N ARG A 96 -16.73 18.70 3.24
CA ARG A 96 -16.59 17.89 2.03
C ARG A 96 -15.19 17.27 1.93
N CYS A 97 -14.14 18.07 2.13
CA CYS A 97 -12.76 17.56 2.16
C CYS A 97 -12.58 16.49 3.26
N ARG A 98 -13.03 16.75 4.49
CA ARG A 98 -12.99 15.74 5.57
C ARG A 98 -13.68 14.44 5.16
N ASN A 99 -14.87 14.52 4.57
CA ASN A 99 -15.62 13.34 4.13
C ASN A 99 -14.92 12.59 3.00
N GLU A 100 -14.38 13.30 2.01
CA GLU A 100 -13.60 12.71 0.92
C GLU A 100 -12.39 11.95 1.46
N LEU A 101 -11.63 12.55 2.39
CA LEU A 101 -10.49 11.90 3.03
C LEU A 101 -10.91 10.66 3.83
N MET A 102 -11.92 10.79 4.68
CA MET A 102 -12.41 9.68 5.52
C MET A 102 -13.05 8.54 4.73
N HIS A 103 -13.48 8.78 3.49
CA HIS A 103 -14.01 7.76 2.58
C HIS A 103 -12.96 7.23 1.59
N SER A 104 -11.73 7.74 1.61
CA SER A 104 -10.62 7.18 0.84
C SER A 104 -10.16 5.88 1.49
N CYS A 105 -10.26 4.75 0.78
CA CYS A 105 -9.86 3.44 1.29
C CYS A 105 -8.36 3.36 1.62
N GLU A 106 -7.54 4.10 0.87
CA GLU A 106 -6.09 4.12 1.03
C GLU A 106 -5.60 5.33 1.86
N MET A 107 -6.52 6.23 2.27
CA MET A 107 -6.18 7.51 2.90
C MET A 107 -5.18 8.35 2.09
N ARG A 108 -5.11 8.11 0.77
CA ARG A 108 -4.26 8.83 -0.17
C ARG A 108 -5.02 10.00 -0.78
N VAL A 109 -4.33 11.12 -0.91
CA VAL A 109 -4.82 12.35 -1.53
C VAL A 109 -3.75 12.93 -2.44
N SER A 110 -4.17 13.56 -3.54
CA SER A 110 -3.23 14.22 -4.46
C SER A 110 -2.71 15.54 -3.87
N ALA A 111 -1.57 16.02 -4.37
CA ALA A 111 -1.05 17.34 -4.00
C ALA A 111 -2.06 18.46 -4.29
N GLN A 112 -2.78 18.38 -5.41
CA GLN A 112 -3.83 19.34 -5.76
C GLN A 112 -4.99 19.31 -4.75
N TRP A 113 -5.35 18.12 -4.25
CA TRP A 113 -6.36 17.98 -3.21
C TRP A 113 -5.89 18.61 -1.88
N MET A 114 -4.64 18.37 -1.48
CA MET A 114 -4.06 18.96 -0.27
C MET A 114 -4.03 20.49 -0.33
N GLN A 115 -3.61 21.06 -1.47
CA GLN A 115 -3.65 22.52 -1.68
C GLN A 115 -5.08 23.08 -1.60
N ARG A 116 -6.06 22.37 -2.15
CA ARG A 116 -7.47 22.74 -2.02
C ARG A 116 -7.91 22.72 -0.57
N TYR A 117 -7.59 21.67 0.17
CA TYR A 117 -7.95 21.53 1.58
C TYR A 117 -7.34 22.64 2.43
N GLN A 118 -6.04 22.93 2.25
CA GLN A 118 -5.36 24.03 2.90
C GLN A 118 -6.07 25.37 2.65
N ARG A 119 -6.36 25.69 1.38
CA ARG A 119 -7.05 26.94 1.02
C ARG A 119 -8.43 27.04 1.67
N SER A 120 -9.20 25.95 1.69
CA SER A 120 -10.53 25.91 2.32
C SER A 120 -10.45 26.13 3.83
N LEU A 121 -9.46 25.52 4.50
CA LEU A 121 -9.20 25.76 5.93
C LEU A 121 -8.79 27.21 6.20
N GLU A 122 -7.89 27.77 5.39
CA GLU A 122 -7.44 29.15 5.54
C GLU A 122 -8.59 30.14 5.41
N GLN A 123 -9.47 29.95 4.41
CA GLN A 123 -10.65 30.79 4.23
C GLN A 123 -11.62 30.69 5.43
N LEU A 124 -11.86 29.48 5.95
CA LEU A 124 -12.69 29.28 7.13
C LEU A 124 -12.10 29.97 8.36
N LEU A 125 -10.81 29.77 8.62
CA LEU A 125 -10.10 30.39 9.74
C LEU A 125 -10.04 31.91 9.60
N GLN A 126 -9.94 32.43 8.37
CA GLN A 126 -10.01 33.87 8.07
C GLN A 126 -11.37 34.46 8.47
N ALA A 127 -12.47 33.77 8.19
CA ALA A 127 -13.79 34.20 8.63
C ALA A 127 -13.97 34.15 10.16
N LEU A 128 -13.18 33.32 10.85
CA LEU A 128 -13.18 33.19 12.31
C LEU A 128 -12.13 34.07 13.01
N GLN A 129 -11.47 35.01 12.31
CA GLN A 129 -10.36 35.79 12.88
C GLN A 129 -10.71 36.63 14.13
N HIS A 130 -11.99 36.91 14.35
CA HIS A 130 -12.49 37.65 15.50
C HIS A 130 -12.60 36.78 16.77
N VAL A 131 -12.57 35.45 16.62
CA VAL A 131 -12.58 34.51 17.74
C VAL A 131 -11.18 34.48 18.38
N PRO A 132 -11.07 34.58 19.72
CA PRO A 132 -9.79 34.47 20.41
C PRO A 132 -9.00 33.22 20.00
N ASP A 133 -7.68 33.33 20.02
CA ASP A 133 -6.73 32.24 19.73
C ASP A 133 -6.76 31.65 18.31
N VAL A 134 -7.72 32.04 17.45
CA VAL A 134 -7.80 31.55 16.06
C VAL A 134 -6.62 32.03 15.22
N ALA A 135 -6.09 33.23 15.47
CA ALA A 135 -4.90 33.72 14.77
C ALA A 135 -3.68 32.84 15.05
N THR A 136 -3.41 32.54 16.32
CA THR A 136 -2.33 31.64 16.75
C THR A 136 -2.55 30.22 16.24
N THR A 137 -3.78 29.72 16.35
CA THR A 137 -4.14 28.38 15.85
C THR A 137 -3.96 28.27 14.35
N ARG A 138 -4.32 29.32 13.59
CA ARG A 138 -4.10 29.38 12.14
C ARG A 138 -2.62 29.26 11.80
N GLN A 139 -1.76 29.98 12.51
CA GLN A 139 -0.32 29.90 12.29
C GLN A 139 0.18 28.46 12.50
N HIS A 140 -0.20 27.81 13.62
CA HIS A 140 0.18 26.41 13.87
C HIS A 140 -0.35 25.44 12.80
N ILE A 141 -1.59 25.65 12.31
CA ILE A 141 -2.15 24.84 11.23
C ILE A 141 -1.36 25.04 9.93
N GLN A 142 -1.01 26.28 9.59
CA GLN A 142 -0.22 26.58 8.39
C GLN A 142 1.18 25.97 8.47
N GLU A 143 1.84 26.08 9.62
CA GLU A 143 3.11 25.42 9.89
C GLU A 143 2.98 23.91 9.71
N THR A 144 1.96 23.28 10.31
CA THR A 144 1.71 21.83 10.20
C THR A 144 1.46 21.39 8.76
N LEU A 145 0.71 22.17 7.98
CA LEU A 145 0.42 21.87 6.58
C LEU A 145 1.62 22.13 5.66
N SER A 146 2.59 22.94 6.09
CA SER A 146 3.82 23.21 5.35
C SER A 146 4.93 22.18 5.58
N ILE A 147 4.79 21.33 6.60
CA ILE A 147 5.73 20.23 6.86
C ILE A 147 5.67 19.23 5.70
N ASP A 148 6.84 18.85 5.20
CA ASP A 148 6.96 17.72 4.30
C ASP A 148 6.78 16.42 5.09
N TRP A 149 5.64 15.76 4.87
CA TRP A 149 5.30 14.47 5.49
C TRP A 149 5.79 13.28 4.67
N SER A 150 6.66 13.51 3.68
CA SER A 150 7.32 12.44 2.94
C SER A 150 8.13 11.58 3.92
N ILE A 151 7.62 10.37 4.17
CA ILE A 151 8.36 9.37 4.93
C ILE A 151 9.38 8.80 3.96
N HIS A 152 10.66 9.11 4.19
CA HIS A 152 11.74 8.39 3.54
C HIS A 152 12.00 7.12 4.36
N VAL A 153 11.65 5.95 3.82
CA VAL A 153 12.03 4.66 4.40
C VAL A 153 13.36 4.23 3.77
N PRO A 154 14.49 4.37 4.49
CA PRO A 154 15.80 4.02 3.94
C PRO A 154 15.82 2.55 3.55
N GLY A 155 16.11 2.27 2.27
CA GLY A 155 16.17 0.90 1.72
C GLY A 155 14.86 0.35 1.15
N VAL A 156 13.71 1.01 1.36
CA VAL A 156 12.43 0.67 0.71
C VAL A 156 12.04 1.73 -0.31
N ASP A 157 12.17 3.01 0.06
CA ASP A 157 11.91 4.13 -0.84
C ASP A 157 13.18 4.44 -1.65
N ARG A 158 13.26 3.82 -2.83
CA ARG A 158 14.15 4.31 -3.88
C ARG A 158 13.42 5.45 -4.58
N VAL A 159 14.01 6.65 -4.56
CA VAL A 159 13.56 7.73 -5.43
C VAL A 159 13.75 7.25 -6.86
N ASP A 160 12.65 6.95 -7.54
CA ASP A 160 12.59 6.62 -8.95
C ASP A 160 13.03 7.84 -9.77
N GLY A 161 14.36 8.01 -9.87
CA GLY A 161 15.02 8.96 -10.76
C GLY A 161 16.08 9.89 -10.17
N SER A 162 16.41 9.86 -8.87
CA SER A 162 17.32 10.88 -8.29
C SER A 162 18.78 10.44 -8.09
N GLU A 163 19.10 9.15 -8.18
CA GLU A 163 20.50 8.71 -8.22
C GLU A 163 20.69 7.73 -9.36
N VAL A 164 20.61 8.24 -10.59
CA VAL A 164 21.50 7.71 -11.62
C VAL A 164 22.90 8.21 -11.24
N LYS A 165 23.56 7.54 -10.29
CA LYS A 165 25.00 7.34 -10.49
C LYS A 165 25.03 6.69 -11.86
N GLU A 166 25.64 7.35 -12.85
CA GLU A 166 25.88 6.75 -14.16
C GLU A 166 26.38 5.34 -13.86
N ILE A 167 25.52 4.35 -14.09
CA ILE A 167 25.96 2.97 -14.01
C ILE A 167 26.85 2.90 -15.24
N GLU A 168 28.15 3.03 -15.01
CA GLU A 168 29.13 2.94 -16.07
C GLU A 168 28.81 1.65 -16.83
N LEU A 169 28.72 1.73 -18.16
CA LEU A 169 28.36 0.59 -19.00
C LEU A 169 29.26 -0.64 -18.70
N GLU A 170 30.49 -0.37 -18.28
CA GLU A 170 31.49 -1.33 -17.80
C GLU A 170 31.04 -2.06 -16.51
N SER A 171 30.36 -1.38 -15.60
CA SER A 171 29.74 -2.00 -14.42
C SER A 171 28.59 -2.94 -14.80
N ILE A 172 27.77 -2.59 -15.81
CA ILE A 172 26.69 -3.48 -16.28
C ILE A 172 27.28 -4.75 -16.88
N SER A 173 28.26 -4.60 -17.77
CA SER A 173 28.94 -5.74 -18.40
C SER A 173 29.62 -6.65 -17.38
N GLN A 174 30.25 -6.08 -16.34
CA GLN A 174 30.85 -6.85 -15.27
C GLN A 174 29.80 -7.66 -14.49
N TRP A 175 28.66 -7.06 -14.15
CA TRP A 175 27.61 -7.73 -13.38
C TRP A 175 26.94 -8.83 -14.19
N GLU A 176 26.72 -8.59 -15.48
CA GLU A 176 26.21 -9.62 -16.40
C GLU A 176 27.17 -10.81 -16.49
N ALA A 177 28.47 -10.56 -16.59
CA ALA A 177 29.47 -11.62 -16.57
C ALA A 177 29.52 -12.36 -15.22
N GLU A 178 29.41 -11.66 -14.09
CA GLU A 178 29.36 -12.29 -12.76
C GLU A 178 28.11 -13.19 -12.60
N LEU A 179 26.94 -12.72 -13.05
CA LEU A 179 25.69 -13.51 -13.03
C LEU A 179 25.77 -14.74 -13.94
N LEU A 180 26.35 -14.61 -15.13
CA LEU A 180 26.60 -15.73 -16.02
C LEU A 180 27.54 -16.75 -15.38
N ARG A 181 28.59 -16.28 -14.69
CA ARG A 181 29.54 -17.12 -13.96
C ARG A 181 28.87 -17.88 -12.82
N GLU A 182 28.05 -17.21 -12.02
CA GLU A 182 27.30 -17.85 -10.93
C GLU A 182 26.33 -18.91 -11.46
N ARG A 183 25.60 -18.60 -12.53
CA ARG A 183 24.68 -19.57 -13.15
C ARG A 183 25.42 -20.80 -13.65
N LEU A 184 26.58 -20.60 -14.28
CA LEU A 184 27.39 -21.70 -14.79
C LEU A 184 27.98 -22.54 -13.66
N HIS A 185 28.48 -21.92 -12.60
CA HIS A 185 28.95 -22.63 -11.40
C HIS A 185 27.86 -23.47 -10.75
N ARG A 186 26.63 -22.94 -10.65
CA ARG A 186 25.50 -23.72 -10.10
C ARG A 186 25.24 -24.97 -10.93
N LEU A 187 25.26 -24.85 -12.26
CA LEU A 187 25.08 -26.00 -13.17
C LEU A 187 26.24 -27.01 -13.02
N LEU A 188 27.49 -26.55 -12.95
CA LEU A 188 28.65 -27.42 -12.75
C LEU A 188 28.62 -28.14 -11.39
N VAL A 189 28.20 -27.47 -10.33
CA VAL A 189 28.09 -28.06 -8.98
C VAL A 189 26.97 -29.09 -8.92
N CYS A 190 25.79 -28.80 -9.47
CA CYS A 190 24.69 -29.77 -9.57
C CYS A 190 25.14 -31.02 -10.34
N ALA A 191 25.88 -30.82 -11.43
CA ALA A 191 26.40 -31.90 -12.26
C ALA A 191 27.54 -32.72 -11.61
N GLY A 192 28.30 -32.14 -10.68
CA GLY A 192 29.38 -32.83 -9.95
C GLY A 192 28.92 -33.59 -8.71
N GLN A 193 27.74 -33.29 -8.17
CA GLN A 193 27.19 -33.91 -6.95
C GLN A 193 26.15 -35.00 -7.24
N GLU A 194 25.45 -34.94 -8.38
CA GLU A 194 24.46 -35.93 -8.78
C GLU A 194 24.98 -36.80 -9.93
N GLU A 195 24.99 -38.13 -9.72
CA GLU A 195 25.38 -39.13 -10.74
C GLU A 195 24.45 -39.12 -11.97
N ARG A 196 23.33 -38.38 -11.91
CA ARG A 196 22.38 -38.16 -13.01
C ARG A 196 21.81 -36.74 -12.95
N LEU A 197 22.21 -35.90 -13.90
CA LEU A 197 21.56 -34.62 -14.18
C LEU A 197 20.13 -34.81 -14.66
N SER A 198 19.23 -33.91 -14.26
CA SER A 198 17.87 -33.89 -14.82
C SER A 198 17.90 -33.48 -16.31
N PRO A 199 16.92 -33.90 -17.12
CA PRO A 199 16.80 -33.46 -18.51
C PRO A 199 16.70 -31.93 -18.66
N GLU A 200 16.10 -31.25 -17.68
CA GLU A 200 15.95 -29.79 -17.67
C GLU A 200 17.29 -29.08 -17.41
N ASP A 201 18.14 -29.65 -16.55
CA ASP A 201 19.48 -29.14 -16.28
C ASP A 201 20.40 -29.33 -17.48
N LEU A 202 20.32 -30.48 -18.17
CA LEU A 202 21.08 -30.73 -19.39
C LEU A 202 20.69 -29.76 -20.53
N GLN A 203 19.40 -29.51 -20.72
CA GLN A 203 18.92 -28.53 -21.69
C GLN A 203 19.35 -27.10 -21.31
N SER A 204 19.39 -26.79 -20.01
CA SER A 204 19.88 -25.51 -19.50
C SER A 204 21.38 -25.34 -19.71
N CYS A 205 22.19 -26.40 -19.56
CA CYS A 205 23.61 -26.40 -19.88
C CYS A 205 23.86 -26.18 -21.38
N GLN A 206 23.18 -26.92 -22.25
CA GLN A 206 23.34 -26.82 -23.70
C GLN A 206 22.94 -25.44 -24.23
N SER A 207 21.83 -24.88 -23.74
CA SER A 207 21.38 -23.54 -24.15
C SER A 207 22.34 -22.44 -23.68
N LEU A 208 22.89 -22.55 -22.47
CA LEU A 208 23.89 -21.61 -21.95
C LEU A 208 25.22 -21.73 -22.68
N SER A 209 25.68 -22.96 -22.95
CA SER A 209 26.90 -23.24 -23.72
C SER A 209 26.81 -22.66 -25.15
N ALA A 210 25.69 -22.89 -25.84
CA ALA A 210 25.44 -22.32 -27.16
C ALA A 210 25.40 -20.78 -27.15
N PHE A 211 24.78 -20.20 -26.11
CA PHE A 211 24.74 -18.74 -25.94
C PHE A 211 26.16 -18.15 -25.78
N LEU A 212 26.97 -18.72 -24.88
CA LEU A 212 28.33 -18.25 -24.61
C LEU A 212 29.27 -18.44 -25.81
N GLN A 213 29.10 -19.51 -26.61
CA GLN A 213 29.90 -19.75 -27.81
C GLN A 213 29.61 -18.80 -28.97
N ASN A 214 28.39 -18.28 -29.04
CA ASN A 214 27.95 -17.38 -30.12
C ASN A 214 28.43 -15.94 -29.94
N GLN A 215 29.05 -15.60 -28.80
CA GLN A 215 29.58 -14.27 -28.48
C GLN A 215 31.10 -14.35 -28.29
N GLU A 216 31.89 -13.62 -29.09
CA GLU A 216 33.36 -13.75 -29.09
C GLU A 216 34.01 -13.35 -27.75
N ASP A 217 33.50 -12.30 -27.13
CA ASP A 217 33.95 -11.78 -25.84
C ASP A 217 33.65 -12.76 -24.70
N LEU A 218 32.44 -13.28 -24.62
CA LEU A 218 32.03 -14.25 -23.61
C LEU A 218 32.71 -15.61 -23.82
N LYS A 219 32.92 -16.02 -25.08
CA LYS A 219 33.62 -17.27 -25.41
C LYS A 219 35.04 -17.29 -24.87
N GLU A 220 35.78 -16.19 -25.00
CA GLU A 220 37.13 -16.09 -24.43
C GLU A 220 37.08 -15.91 -22.90
N LEU A 221 36.12 -15.16 -22.37
CA LEU A 221 35.97 -14.92 -20.93
C LEU A 221 35.62 -16.19 -20.13
N PHE A 222 34.84 -17.10 -20.71
CA PHE A 222 34.34 -18.34 -20.07
C PHE A 222 34.98 -19.60 -20.65
N LYS A 223 36.18 -19.49 -21.23
CA LYS A 223 36.81 -20.59 -21.97
C LYS A 223 37.07 -21.84 -21.13
N GLU A 224 37.52 -21.66 -19.89
CA GLU A 224 37.82 -22.77 -18.97
C GLU A 224 36.53 -23.45 -18.49
N GLU A 225 35.52 -22.66 -18.18
CA GLU A 225 34.19 -23.09 -17.80
C GLU A 225 33.49 -23.86 -18.94
N LEU A 226 33.61 -23.38 -20.18
CA LEU A 226 33.10 -24.06 -21.36
C LEU A 226 33.81 -25.39 -21.60
N GLN A 227 35.15 -25.43 -21.48
CA GLN A 227 35.89 -26.70 -21.61
C GLN A 227 35.45 -27.73 -20.57
N THR A 228 35.16 -27.28 -19.34
CA THR A 228 34.65 -28.14 -18.27
C THR A 228 33.26 -28.67 -18.59
N LEU A 229 32.35 -27.79 -19.06
CA LEU A 229 31.01 -28.21 -19.50
C LEU A 229 31.07 -29.22 -20.66
N HIS A 230 31.90 -28.99 -21.68
CA HIS A 230 32.05 -29.91 -22.82
C HIS A 230 32.60 -31.27 -22.40
N ALA A 231 33.61 -31.29 -21.52
CA ALA A 231 34.15 -32.54 -20.99
C ALA A 231 33.09 -33.35 -20.20
N MET A 232 32.17 -32.66 -19.53
CA MET A 232 31.06 -33.28 -18.79
C MET A 232 29.95 -33.76 -19.71
N GLU A 233 29.54 -32.97 -20.72
CA GLU A 233 28.59 -33.37 -21.76
C GLU A 233 29.08 -34.62 -22.51
N ASP A 234 30.36 -34.65 -22.91
CA ASP A 234 31.00 -35.81 -23.53
C ASP A 234 31.02 -37.05 -22.62
N GLY A 235 31.22 -36.86 -21.32
CA GLY A 235 31.20 -37.93 -20.31
C GLY A 235 29.81 -38.55 -20.15
N LEU A 236 28.77 -37.72 -20.12
CA LEU A 236 27.38 -38.16 -20.02
C LEU A 236 26.92 -38.86 -21.29
N GLN A 237 27.30 -38.35 -22.46
CA GLN A 237 26.92 -38.94 -23.75
C GLN A 237 27.57 -40.33 -23.94
N LYS A 238 28.85 -40.49 -23.58
CA LYS A 238 29.54 -41.81 -23.58
C LYS A 238 28.92 -42.80 -22.60
N THR A 239 28.46 -42.34 -21.43
CA THR A 239 27.80 -43.20 -20.43
C THR A 239 26.44 -43.68 -20.93
N THR A 240 25.71 -42.81 -21.63
CA THR A 240 24.39 -43.13 -22.22
C THR A 240 24.51 -44.12 -23.39
N GLU A 241 25.51 -43.94 -24.26
CA GLU A 241 25.83 -44.86 -25.37
C GLU A 241 26.36 -46.21 -24.86
N GLY A 242 27.16 -46.22 -23.78
CA GLY A 242 27.66 -47.42 -23.13
C GLY A 242 26.53 -48.28 -22.55
N ILE A 243 25.56 -47.66 -21.87
CA ILE A 243 24.38 -48.34 -21.31
C ILE A 243 23.54 -48.97 -22.43
N GLN A 244 23.29 -48.24 -23.53
CA GLN A 244 22.54 -48.77 -24.67
C GLN A 244 23.24 -49.96 -25.34
N LYS A 245 24.58 -49.93 -25.43
CA LYS A 245 25.39 -51.01 -25.99
C LYS A 245 25.39 -52.27 -25.10
N THR A 246 25.48 -52.10 -23.78
CA THR A 246 25.33 -53.23 -22.83
C THR A 246 23.92 -53.82 -22.84
N GLU A 247 22.86 -53.01 -23.01
CA GLU A 247 21.49 -53.52 -23.14
C GLU A 247 21.27 -54.28 -24.46
N THR A 248 21.94 -53.87 -25.55
CA THR A 248 21.89 -54.60 -26.83
C THR A 248 22.70 -55.89 -26.78
N ASP A 249 23.87 -55.91 -26.14
CA ASP A 249 24.67 -57.12 -25.97
C ASP A 249 23.99 -58.15 -25.06
N ILE A 250 23.31 -57.72 -23.99
CA ILE A 250 22.49 -58.59 -23.12
C ILE A 250 21.30 -59.17 -23.91
N ARG A 251 20.63 -58.36 -24.74
CA ARG A 251 19.56 -58.85 -25.63
C ARG A 251 20.09 -59.85 -26.66
N GLN A 252 21.22 -59.60 -27.29
CA GLN A 252 21.80 -60.50 -28.29
C GLN A 252 22.28 -61.83 -27.69
N SER A 253 22.88 -61.81 -26.49
CA SER A 253 23.26 -63.02 -25.74
C SER A 253 22.03 -63.85 -25.34
N SER A 254 20.90 -63.21 -25.01
CA SER A 254 19.64 -63.91 -24.68
C SER A 254 18.97 -64.58 -25.89
N THR A 255 19.21 -64.11 -27.12
CA THR A 255 18.75 -64.77 -28.35
C THR A 255 19.66 -65.93 -28.78
N LEU A 256 20.97 -65.85 -28.55
CA LEU A 256 21.90 -66.93 -28.88
C LEU A 256 21.73 -68.17 -27.98
N ASP A 257 21.30 -68.00 -26.73
CA ASP A 257 20.99 -69.12 -25.83
C ASP A 257 19.65 -69.82 -26.16
N ARG A 258 18.72 -69.14 -26.86
CA ARG A 258 17.48 -69.78 -27.33
C ARG A 258 17.70 -70.68 -28.54
N ASP A 259 18.60 -70.32 -29.45
CA ASP A 259 18.86 -71.11 -30.68
C ASP A 259 19.66 -72.40 -30.44
N LYS A 260 20.27 -72.57 -29.26
CA LYS A 260 20.94 -73.82 -28.85
C LYS A 260 20.01 -74.83 -28.18
N GLN A 261 18.80 -74.42 -27.79
CA GLN A 261 17.88 -75.28 -27.04
C GLN A 261 16.82 -75.95 -27.94
N ASP A 262 16.75 -75.58 -29.22
CA ASP A 262 15.85 -76.15 -30.22
C ASP A 262 16.53 -77.17 -31.17
N ARG A 263 17.69 -77.72 -30.80
CA ARG A 263 18.47 -78.62 -31.67
C ARG A 263 18.91 -79.96 -31.05
N ASP A 264 18.21 -80.45 -30.04
CA ASP A 264 18.27 -81.84 -29.54
C ASP A 264 16.87 -82.46 -29.44
#